data_AF-A0A1J3J9M6-F1
#
_entry.id   AF-A0A1J3J9M6-F1
#
_cell.length_a   1.000
_cell.length_b   1.000
_cell.length_c   1.000
_cell.angle_alpha   90.00
_cell.angle_beta   90.00
_cell.angle_gamma   90.00
#
_symmetry.space_group_name_H-M   'P 1'
#
loop_
_entity.id
_entity.type
_entity.pdbx_description
1 polymer ?
#
loop_
_entity_poly.entity_id
_entity_poly.type
_entity_poly.pdbx_seq_one_letter_code
_entity_poly.pdbx_strand_id
1 'polypeptide(L)'
;VIPTFDIKKLQPTIFSSYQALVDPSLNVKISDICISTSAAPTFFPPHYFTNVDSQGKTTEFHLVDGGVTANNPTLVAMTAVSNQIMKKSSDMGELKPLG
;
A
#
# COMPACT_ATOMS: atom_id res chain seq x y z
N VAL A 1 -0.75 -10.37 -3.31
CA VAL A 1 -0.51 -8.91 -3.27
C VAL A 1 -1.87 -8.25 -3.19
N ILE A 2 -2.09 -7.35 -2.23
CA ILE A 2 -3.36 -6.67 -1.98
C ILE A 2 -3.08 -5.17 -1.88
N PRO A 3 -3.56 -4.35 -2.84
CA PRO A 3 -3.36 -2.91 -2.83
C PRO A 3 -4.40 -2.21 -1.93
N THR A 4 -3.95 -1.19 -1.21
CA THR A 4 -4.78 -0.26 -0.45
C THR A 4 -4.22 1.16 -0.64
N PHE A 5 -4.93 2.18 -0.19
CA PHE A 5 -4.43 3.54 -0.22
C PHE A 5 -4.48 4.19 1.16
N ASP A 6 -3.34 4.72 1.63
CA ASP A 6 -3.26 5.42 2.91
C ASP A 6 -3.63 6.89 2.71
N ILE A 7 -4.80 7.28 3.21
CA ILE A 7 -5.33 8.64 3.05
C ILE A 7 -4.61 9.67 3.93
N LYS A 8 -3.93 9.24 5.00
CA LYS A 8 -3.14 10.14 5.86
C LYS A 8 -1.77 10.41 5.24
N LYS A 9 -1.15 9.38 4.66
CA LYS A 9 0.15 9.49 3.98
C LYS A 9 0.04 9.89 2.50
N LEU A 10 -1.17 9.86 1.93
CA LEU A 10 -1.48 10.11 0.52
C LEU A 10 -0.66 9.23 -0.44
N GLN A 11 -0.45 7.96 -0.08
CA GLN A 11 0.37 7.02 -0.84
C GLN A 11 -0.27 5.62 -0.90
N PRO A 12 -0.03 4.86 -1.99
CA PRO A 12 -0.45 3.47 -2.04
C PRO A 12 0.28 2.66 -0.96
N THR A 13 -0.46 1.79 -0.27
CA THR A 13 0.10 0.80 0.66
C THR A 13 -0.23 -0.58 0.11
N ILE A 14 0.81 -1.36 -0.19
CA ILE A 14 0.66 -2.68 -0.77
C ILE A 14 1.00 -3.71 0.30
N PHE A 15 0.10 -4.68 0.49
CA PHE A 15 0.34 -5.80 1.38
C PHE A 15 0.67 -7.06 0.58
N SER A 16 1.74 -7.72 0.97
CA SER A 16 2.11 -9.03 0.45
C SER A 16 2.96 -9.78 1.46
N SER A 17 2.97 -11.10 1.39
CA SER A 17 3.86 -11.93 2.20
C SER A 17 5.33 -11.52 2.01
N TYR A 18 5.75 -11.18 0.79
CA TYR A 18 7.11 -10.71 0.51
C TYR A 18 7.42 -9.37 1.17
N GLN A 19 6.51 -8.40 1.12
CA GLN A 19 6.71 -7.11 1.79
C GLN A 19 6.75 -7.24 3.31
N ALA A 20 5.94 -8.13 3.89
CA ALA A 20 5.96 -8.40 5.32
C ALA A 20 7.30 -9.02 5.81
N LEU A 21 8.07 -9.67 4.91
CA LEU A 21 9.42 -10.14 5.23
C LEU A 21 10.46 -9.01 5.23
N VAL A 22 10.27 -7.99 4.40
CA VAL A 22 11.19 -6.85 4.26
C VAL A 22 10.89 -5.76 5.29
N ASP A 23 9.61 -5.50 5.52
CA ASP A 23 9.10 -4.50 6.47
C ASP A 23 8.13 -5.19 7.45
N PRO A 24 8.60 -5.51 8.67
CA PRO A 24 7.77 -6.11 9.72
C PRO A 24 6.53 -5.29 10.10
N SER A 25 6.51 -3.98 9.85
CA SER A 25 5.34 -3.13 10.13
C SER A 25 4.14 -3.48 9.26
N LEU A 26 4.37 -4.08 8.08
CA LEU A 26 3.34 -4.53 7.15
C LEU A 26 2.81 -5.94 7.46
N ASN A 27 3.36 -6.61 8.48
CA ASN A 27 2.82 -7.88 8.97
C ASN A 27 1.59 -7.63 9.86
N VAL A 28 0.48 -7.27 9.21
CA VAL A 28 -0.80 -6.92 9.82
C VAL A 28 -1.80 -8.08 9.70
N LYS A 29 -2.91 -8.03 10.44
CA LYS A 29 -3.96 -9.07 10.32
C LYS A 29 -4.58 -9.04 8.93
N ILE A 30 -4.78 -10.21 8.34
CA ILE A 30 -5.45 -10.34 7.04
C ILE A 30 -6.85 -9.72 7.06
N SER A 31 -7.58 -9.80 8.19
CA SER A 31 -8.89 -9.15 8.35
C SER A 31 -8.82 -7.64 8.13
N ASP A 32 -7.79 -6.97 8.66
CA ASP A 32 -7.62 -5.52 8.50
C ASP A 32 -7.30 -5.17 7.04
N ILE A 33 -6.50 -6.00 6.37
CA ILE A 33 -6.20 -5.85 4.94
C ILE A 33 -7.47 -5.99 4.10
N CYS A 34 -8.28 -7.02 4.37
CA CYS A 34 -9.52 -7.28 3.64
C CYS A 34 -10.54 -6.15 3.80
N ILE A 35 -10.72 -5.63 5.02
CA ILE A 35 -11.62 -4.49 5.24
C ILE A 35 -11.10 -3.26 4.49
N SER A 36 -9.79 -2.99 4.61
CA SER A 36 -9.15 -1.84 3.95
C SER A 36 -9.29 -1.86 2.43
N THR A 37 -9.01 -2.99 1.78
CA THR A 37 -9.10 -3.09 0.32
C THR A 37 -10.53 -3.03 -0.20
N SER A 38 -11.54 -3.33 0.63
CA SER A 38 -12.95 -3.24 0.24
C SER A 38 -13.59 -1.89 0.60
N ALA A 39 -12.88 -1.02 1.32
CA ALA A 39 -13.38 0.27 1.77
C ALA A 39 -13.39 1.31 0.63
N ALA A 40 -14.23 1.09 -0.39
CA ALA A 40 -14.37 2.00 -1.52
C ALA A 40 -14.95 3.35 -1.06
N PRO A 41 -14.32 4.50 -1.39
CA PRO A 41 -14.86 5.80 -1.01
C PRO A 41 -16.28 5.99 -1.51
N THR A 42 -17.08 6.75 -0.76
CA THR A 42 -18.53 6.97 -0.95
C THR A 42 -19.42 5.78 -0.62
N PHE A 43 -18.91 4.55 -0.63
CA PHE A 43 -19.66 3.35 -0.26
C PHE A 43 -19.41 2.92 1.18
N PHE A 44 -18.14 2.97 1.61
CA PHE A 44 -17.72 2.49 2.92
C PHE A 44 -16.81 3.52 3.62
N PRO A 45 -16.82 3.57 4.96
CA PRO A 45 -15.89 4.41 5.71
C PRO A 45 -14.45 3.89 5.59
N PRO A 46 -13.43 4.78 5.65
CA PRO A 46 -12.03 4.36 5.75
C PRO A 46 -11.77 3.46 6.97
N HIS A 47 -10.90 2.46 6.80
CA HIS A 47 -10.49 1.57 7.89
C HIS A 47 -9.26 2.12 8.60
N TYR A 48 -9.35 2.29 9.92
CA TYR A 48 -8.23 2.72 10.77
C TYR A 48 -7.85 1.63 11.75
N PHE A 49 -6.55 1.35 11.83
CA PHE A 49 -6.00 0.43 12.81
C PHE A 49 -4.51 0.70 13.08
N THR A 50 -3.99 0.08 14.13
CA THR A 50 -2.58 0.13 14.50
C THR A 50 -1.97 -1.26 14.50
N ASN A 51 -0.73 -1.38 14.03
CA ASN A 51 0.06 -2.60 14.16
C ASN A 51 1.27 -2.36 15.06
N VAL A 52 1.63 -3.36 15.87
CA VAL A 52 2.87 -3.36 16.64
C VAL A 52 3.75 -4.46 16.08
N ASP A 53 4.90 -4.08 15.55
CA ASP A 53 5.84 -5.04 14.97
C ASP A 53 6.61 -5.83 16.06
N SER A 54 7.42 -6.79 15.63
CA SER A 54 8.26 -7.59 16.53
C SER A 54 9.34 -6.78 17.27
N GLN A 55 9.60 -5.54 16.86
CA GLN A 55 10.53 -4.61 17.50
C GLN A 55 9.82 -3.64 18.45
N GLY A 56 8.49 -3.77 18.62
CA GLY A 56 7.68 -2.90 19.46
C GLY A 56 7.33 -1.55 18.81
N LYS A 57 7.63 -1.35 17.52
CA LYS A 57 7.23 -0.14 16.80
C LYS A 57 5.75 -0.20 16.48
N THR A 58 5.03 0.82 16.93
CA THR A 58 3.63 1.02 16.55
C THR A 58 3.55 1.80 15.25
N THR A 59 2.79 1.30 14.29
CA THR A 59 2.49 1.96 13.01
C THR A 59 0.99 2.09 12.83
N GLU A 60 0.54 3.29 12.46
CA GLU A 60 -0.86 3.58 12.17
C GLU A 60 -1.15 3.46 10.67
N PHE A 61 -2.35 2.97 10.38
CA PHE A 61 -2.86 2.76 9.03
C PHE A 61 -4.22 3.43 8.90
N HIS A 62 -4.39 4.28 7.88
CA HIS A 62 -5.65 4.94 7.53
C HIS A 62 -5.99 4.57 6.10
N LEU A 63 -6.61 3.41 5.90
CA LEU A 63 -6.66 2.78 4.58
C LEU A 63 -8.05 2.82 3.95
N VAL A 64 -8.07 2.97 2.63
CA VAL A 64 -9.24 2.79 1.77
C VAL A 64 -8.91 1.82 0.63
N ASP A 65 -9.91 1.49 -0.17
CA ASP A 65 -9.79 0.62 -1.34
C ASP A 65 -8.65 1.10 -2.26
N GLY A 66 -7.78 0.18 -2.69
CA GLY A 66 -6.67 0.48 -3.59
C GLY A 66 -7.11 0.96 -4.99
N GLY A 67 -8.36 0.72 -5.37
CA GLY A 67 -8.99 1.18 -6.60
C GLY A 67 -9.15 2.71 -6.69
N VAL A 68 -9.05 3.44 -5.57
CA VAL A 68 -9.03 4.91 -5.58
C VAL A 68 -7.84 5.47 -6.34
N THR A 69 -6.80 4.68 -6.52
CA THR A 69 -5.63 5.11 -7.28
C THR A 69 -5.95 5.45 -8.74
N ALA A 70 -7.09 4.98 -9.28
CA ALA A 70 -7.53 5.21 -10.66
C ALA A 70 -8.07 6.63 -10.96
N ASN A 71 -8.53 7.39 -9.94
CA ASN A 71 -9.28 8.64 -10.16
C ASN A 71 -8.44 9.93 -9.99
N ASN A 72 -7.17 9.82 -9.59
CA ASN A 72 -6.22 10.93 -9.52
C ASN A 72 -5.00 10.61 -10.41
N PRO A 73 -4.75 11.34 -11.52
CA PRO A 73 -3.68 11.02 -12.47
C PRO A 73 -2.28 10.93 -11.85
N THR A 74 -1.98 11.76 -10.85
CA THR A 74 -0.70 11.70 -10.12
C THR A 74 -0.61 10.41 -9.29
N LEU A 75 -1.72 9.98 -8.70
CA LEU A 75 -1.79 8.76 -7.93
C LEU A 75 -1.78 7.51 -8.81
N VAL A 76 -2.41 7.57 -9.99
CA VAL A 76 -2.28 6.54 -11.04
C VAL A 76 -0.81 6.38 -11.40
N ALA A 77 -0.10 7.49 -11.64
CA ALA A 77 1.32 7.46 -12.00
C ALA A 77 2.20 6.86 -10.89
N MET A 78 2.00 7.26 -9.63
CA MET A 78 2.73 6.65 -8.51
C MET A 78 2.44 5.16 -8.37
N THR A 79 1.18 4.75 -8.49
CA THR A 79 0.78 3.34 -8.42
C THR A 79 1.34 2.53 -9.58
N ALA A 80 1.36 3.08 -10.80
CA ALA A 80 1.96 2.46 -11.96
C ALA A 80 3.48 2.27 -11.78
N VAL A 81 4.18 3.26 -11.24
CA VAL A 81 5.61 3.17 -10.93
C VAL A 81 5.86 2.14 -9.81
N SER A 82 5.09 2.16 -8.72
CA SER A 82 5.20 1.14 -7.65
C SER A 82 4.95 -0.27 -8.17
N ASN A 83 3.92 -0.46 -8.99
CA ASN A 83 3.62 -1.74 -9.65
C ASN A 83 4.75 -2.17 -10.60
N GLN A 84 5.35 -1.22 -11.34
CA GLN A 84 6.51 -1.51 -12.18
C GLN A 84 7.70 -1.93 -11.32
N ILE A 85 8.04 -1.21 -10.26
CA ILE A 85 9.15 -1.56 -9.35
C ILE A 85 8.97 -2.98 -8.78
N MET A 86 7.75 -3.33 -8.38
CA MET A 86 7.42 -4.69 -7.90
C MET A 86 7.52 -5.77 -8.99
N LYS A 87 7.11 -5.47 -10.22
CA LYS A 87 7.19 -6.42 -11.36
C LYS A 87 8.63 -6.59 -11.85
N LYS A 88 9.45 -5.56 -11.65
CA LYS A 88 10.82 -5.37 -12.12
C LYS A 88 11.86 -5.88 -11.11
N SER A 89 11.43 -6.34 -9.93
CA SER A 89 12.30 -6.98 -8.92
C SER A 89 12.86 -8.35 -9.36
N SER A 90 12.45 -8.88 -10.52
CA SER A 90 13.06 -10.05 -11.15
C SER A 90 13.97 -9.70 -12.33
N ASP A 91 13.94 -8.46 -12.81
CA ASP A 91 14.76 -7.97 -13.92
C ASP A 91 14.57 -6.46 -14.03
N MET A 92 15.57 -5.65 -13.69
CA MET A 92 16.02 -4.55 -14.56
C MET A 92 17.08 -3.69 -13.88
N GLY A 93 18.02 -3.29 -14.73
CA GLY A 93 19.01 -2.25 -14.47
C GLY A 93 18.45 -0.84 -14.29
N GLU A 94 19.40 0.03 -13.96
CA GLU A 94 19.26 1.40 -13.47
C GLU A 94 18.29 2.25 -14.30
N LEU A 95 17.27 2.79 -13.64
CA LEU A 95 16.49 3.91 -14.16
C LEU A 95 17.30 5.19 -13.92
N LYS A 96 17.81 5.82 -14.99
CA LYS A 96 18.41 7.16 -14.88
C LYS A 96 17.33 8.21 -14.63
N PRO A 97 17.58 9.19 -13.74
CA PRO A 97 16.71 10.34 -13.58
C PRO A 97 16.68 11.16 -14.88
N LEU A 98 15.50 11.65 -15.25
CA LEU A 98 15.36 12.66 -16.28
C LEU A 98 15.71 14.01 -15.65
N GLY A 99 16.90 14.51 -16.00
CA GLY A 99 17.31 15.91 -15.89
C GLY A 99 17.45 16.52 -17.28
#